data_AF-A0A1Z5L333-F1
#
_entry.id   AF-A0A1Z5L333-F1
#
_cell.length_a   1.000
_cell.length_b   1.000
_cell.length_c   1.000
_cell.angle_alpha   90.00
_cell.angle_beta   90.00
_cell.angle_gamma   90.00
#
_symmetry.space_group_name_H-M   'P 1'
#
loop_
_entity.id
_entity.type
_entity.pdbx_description
1 polymer ?
#
loop_
_entity_poly.entity_id
_entity_poly.type
_entity_poly.pdbx_seq_one_letter_code
_entity_poly.pdbx_strand_id
1 'polypeptide(L)'
;MKYHPDSGSASADAGKFDEIKKAYHTLRAFLSQDAPDDVSQVIEKDFKIKHTVPQHRQYLNLEGVGYGTPTQRQKQYDRYRVAQAANRVFEYRTSKAQPLDKTSLVQHDATLARQYKTTNAIERLVEDLIQESIAKGEFDNLPGFGKPLKSVTENPFVDSMTQRLNQVLINNGFVPEWVSLEKEINEAKQQVLKGLSDERAKL
;
A
#
# COMPACT_ATOMS: atom_id res chain seq x y z
N MET A 1 31.11 10.68 5.76
CA MET A 1 31.58 12.06 5.50
C MET A 1 33.01 12.24 6.01
N LYS A 2 34.00 11.60 5.38
CA LYS A 2 35.37 11.51 5.94
C LYS A 2 36.24 12.76 5.71
N TYR A 3 35.98 13.50 4.65
CA TYR A 3 36.76 14.68 4.23
C TYR A 3 35.97 15.99 4.33
N HIS A 4 34.79 15.99 4.94
CA HIS A 4 33.94 17.18 4.99
C HIS A 4 34.60 18.28 5.88
N PRO A 5 34.63 19.55 5.44
CA PRO A 5 35.35 20.62 6.14
C PRO A 5 34.82 20.90 7.55
N ASP A 6 33.54 20.59 7.80
CA ASP A 6 32.87 20.77 9.10
C ASP A 6 32.73 19.45 9.91
N SER A 7 33.44 18.38 9.51
CA SER A 7 33.29 17.06 10.17
C SER A 7 34.04 16.91 11.49
N GLY A 8 34.86 17.90 11.88
CA GLY A 8 35.70 17.84 13.09
C GLY A 8 36.70 16.67 13.15
N SER A 9 36.83 15.90 12.06
CA SER A 9 37.69 14.71 12.00
C SER A 9 39.12 15.07 11.61
N ALA A 10 40.11 14.31 12.09
CA ALA A 10 41.52 14.53 11.75
C ALA A 10 41.82 14.40 10.24
N SER A 11 40.89 13.84 9.47
CA SER A 11 40.94 13.72 8.01
C SER A 11 40.13 14.77 7.26
N ALA A 12 39.59 15.79 7.94
CA ALA A 12 38.87 16.89 7.31
C ALA A 12 39.82 17.71 6.42
N ASP A 13 39.54 17.76 5.12
CA ASP A 13 40.39 18.41 4.14
C ASP A 13 39.51 18.99 3.02
N ALA A 14 39.44 20.32 2.96
CA ALA A 14 38.59 21.04 2.02
C ALA A 14 38.99 20.80 0.56
N GLY A 15 40.29 20.64 0.29
CA GLY A 15 40.78 20.42 -1.08
C GLY A 15 40.33 19.07 -1.63
N LYS A 16 40.48 18.00 -0.83
CA LYS A 16 40.03 16.65 -1.20
C LYS A 16 38.52 16.56 -1.33
N PHE A 17 37.79 17.29 -0.49
CA PHE A 17 36.33 17.36 -0.57
C PHE A 17 35.85 17.92 -1.92
N ASP A 18 36.47 19.02 -2.38
CA ASP A 18 36.15 19.63 -3.66
C ASP A 18 36.51 18.72 -4.86
N GLU A 19 37.62 18.00 -4.77
CA GLU A 19 38.03 17.03 -5.79
C GLU A 19 37.02 15.87 -5.90
N ILE A 20 36.64 15.28 -4.76
CA ILE A 20 35.63 14.21 -4.69
C ILE A 20 34.28 14.70 -5.22
N LYS A 21 33.89 15.93 -4.88
CA LYS A 21 32.64 16.55 -5.34
C LYS A 21 32.64 16.72 -6.86
N LYS A 22 33.74 17.23 -7.43
CA LYS A 22 33.89 17.36 -8.89
C LYS A 22 33.80 16.01 -9.60
N ALA A 23 34.54 15.01 -9.11
CA ALA A 23 34.52 13.66 -9.66
C ALA A 23 33.11 13.01 -9.60
N TYR A 24 32.40 13.21 -8.49
CA TYR A 24 31.02 12.73 -8.34
C TYR A 24 30.07 13.39 -9.34
N HIS A 25 30.14 14.71 -9.52
CA HIS A 25 29.30 15.41 -10.49
C HIS A 25 29.59 14.97 -11.92
N THR A 26 30.85 14.75 -12.29
CA THR A 26 31.21 14.24 -13.63
C THR A 26 30.67 12.83 -13.87
N LEU A 27 30.79 11.93 -12.88
CA LEU A 27 30.26 10.56 -12.99
C LEU A 27 28.74 10.56 -13.04
N ARG A 28 28.07 11.40 -12.26
CA ARG A 28 26.61 11.50 -12.25
C ARG A 28 26.07 12.07 -13.56
N ALA A 29 26.75 13.06 -14.15
CA ALA A 29 26.39 13.60 -15.46
C ALA A 29 26.54 12.55 -16.56
N PHE A 30 27.63 11.78 -16.54
CA PHE A 30 27.85 10.67 -17.47
C PHE A 30 26.79 9.57 -17.31
N LEU A 31 26.50 9.14 -16.08
CA LEU A 31 25.47 8.15 -15.80
C LEU A 31 24.05 8.61 -16.16
N SER A 32 23.78 9.93 -16.12
CA SER A 32 22.51 10.49 -16.58
C SER A 32 22.38 10.61 -18.09
N GLN A 33 23.47 10.53 -18.86
CA GLN A 33 23.43 10.53 -20.33
C GLN A 33 23.15 9.14 -20.92
N ASP A 34 23.53 8.08 -20.21
CA ASP A 34 23.30 6.68 -20.64
C ASP A 34 22.03 6.04 -20.07
N ALA A 35 21.27 6.76 -19.24
CA ALA A 35 19.98 6.28 -18.77
C ALA A 35 18.92 6.50 -19.87
N PRO A 36 18.29 5.44 -20.42
CA PRO A 36 17.13 5.63 -21.28
C PRO A 36 16.04 6.35 -20.48
N ASP A 37 15.50 7.43 -21.04
CA ASP A 37 14.44 8.30 -20.47
C ASP A 37 13.16 7.56 -20.02
N ASP A 38 13.08 6.24 -20.23
CA ASP A 38 11.86 5.45 -20.17
C ASP A 38 11.65 4.68 -18.84
N VAL A 39 12.63 4.65 -17.92
CA VAL A 39 12.53 3.80 -16.71
C VAL A 39 11.91 4.48 -15.49
N SER A 40 11.53 5.76 -15.58
CA SER A 40 10.91 6.49 -14.46
C SER A 40 9.47 6.92 -14.68
N GLN A 41 8.86 6.54 -15.81
CA GLN A 41 7.41 6.64 -15.96
C GLN A 41 6.75 5.41 -15.33
N VAL A 42 6.85 5.30 -14.01
CA VAL A 42 5.72 4.72 -13.27
C VAL A 42 4.57 5.64 -13.63
N ILE A 43 3.71 5.19 -14.55
CA ILE A 43 2.41 5.80 -14.79
C ILE A 43 1.65 5.56 -13.48
N GLU A 44 1.91 6.40 -12.48
CA GLU A 44 0.94 6.66 -11.44
C GLU A 44 -0.29 7.08 -12.23
N LYS A 45 -1.28 6.18 -12.29
CA LYS A 45 -2.60 6.57 -12.73
C LYS A 45 -3.02 7.63 -11.75
N ASP A 46 -2.82 8.89 -12.14
CA ASP A 46 -3.32 10.07 -11.46
C ASP A 46 -4.85 10.03 -11.55
N PHE A 47 -5.45 9.13 -10.78
CA PHE A 47 -6.79 9.31 -10.32
C PHE A 47 -6.69 10.58 -9.48
N LYS A 48 -7.19 11.71 -9.98
CA LYS A 48 -7.24 13.01 -9.29
C LYS A 48 -8.16 12.96 -8.05
N ILE A 49 -8.03 11.94 -7.23
CA ILE A 49 -8.78 11.70 -6.01
C ILE A 49 -8.01 12.43 -4.91
N LYS A 50 -8.37 13.69 -4.70
CA LYS A 50 -7.91 14.43 -3.53
C LYS A 50 -8.52 13.77 -2.30
N HIS A 51 -7.70 13.04 -1.53
CA HIS A 51 -8.11 12.49 -0.25
C HIS A 51 -8.15 13.61 0.81
N THR A 52 -9.28 14.31 0.91
CA THR A 52 -9.51 15.32 1.95
C THR A 52 -9.94 14.61 3.24
N VAL A 53 -9.11 14.68 4.27
CA VAL A 53 -9.48 14.24 5.63
C VAL A 53 -10.68 15.07 6.10
N PRO A 54 -11.79 14.47 6.58
CA PRO A 54 -13.01 15.21 6.87
C PRO A 54 -12.88 15.98 8.19
N GLN A 55 -12.13 17.09 8.17
CA GLN A 55 -11.97 17.97 9.34
C GLN A 55 -12.93 19.15 9.37
N HIS A 56 -13.90 19.20 8.45
CA HIS A 56 -14.94 20.22 8.46
C HIS A 56 -16.24 19.64 7.90
N ARG A 57 -17.34 19.82 8.64
CA ARG A 57 -18.69 19.59 8.10
C ARG A 57 -18.94 20.68 7.06
N GLN A 58 -18.50 20.47 5.83
CA GLN A 58 -18.86 21.32 4.71
C GLN A 58 -20.26 20.91 4.28
N TYR A 59 -21.20 21.86 4.32
CA TYR A 59 -22.51 21.67 3.68
C TYR A 59 -22.27 21.40 2.19
N LEU A 60 -23.06 20.50 1.61
CA LEU A 60 -23.01 20.20 0.18
C LEU A 60 -23.30 21.50 -0.59
N ASN A 61 -22.27 22.09 -1.20
CA ASN A 61 -22.43 23.24 -2.06
C ASN A 61 -23.13 22.76 -3.33
N LEU A 62 -24.45 22.97 -3.44
CA LEU A 62 -25.29 22.52 -4.55
C LEU A 62 -25.04 23.31 -5.85
N GLU A 63 -23.79 23.70 -6.10
CA GLU A 63 -23.35 24.49 -7.26
C GLU A 63 -24.13 25.80 -7.47
N GLY A 64 -24.79 26.32 -6.43
CA GLY A 64 -25.68 27.47 -6.53
C GLY A 64 -27.03 27.17 -7.20
N VAL A 65 -27.33 25.90 -7.47
CA VAL A 65 -28.56 25.46 -8.16
C VAL A 65 -29.70 25.27 -7.17
N GLY A 66 -30.79 25.99 -7.42
CA GLY A 66 -32.06 25.85 -6.72
C GLY A 66 -32.32 26.90 -5.63
N TYR A 67 -33.60 27.08 -5.29
CA TYR A 67 -34.08 28.08 -4.33
C TYR A 67 -34.99 27.44 -3.28
N GLY A 68 -35.23 28.16 -2.18
CA GLY A 68 -36.09 27.67 -1.08
C GLY A 68 -35.34 26.91 0.01
N THR A 69 -36.05 26.03 0.71
CA THR A 69 -35.54 25.31 1.88
C THR A 69 -34.41 24.32 1.51
N PRO A 70 -33.51 23.95 2.43
CA PRO A 70 -32.41 23.03 2.12
C PRO A 70 -32.86 21.72 1.44
N THR A 71 -33.97 21.13 1.88
CA THR A 71 -34.54 19.91 1.29
C THR A 71 -35.09 20.13 -0.12
N GLN A 72 -35.69 21.30 -0.40
CA GLN A 72 -36.17 21.64 -1.74
C GLN A 72 -34.98 21.83 -2.70
N ARG A 73 -33.92 22.51 -2.24
CA ARG A 73 -32.70 22.70 -3.02
C ARG A 73 -31.99 21.39 -3.33
N GLN A 74 -31.93 20.47 -2.36
CA GLN A 74 -31.37 19.13 -2.56
C GLN A 74 -32.10 18.36 -3.66
N LYS A 75 -33.44 18.31 -3.61
CA LYS A 75 -34.25 17.65 -4.65
C LYS A 75 -34.06 18.28 -6.03
N GLN A 76 -33.91 19.60 -6.10
CA GLN A 76 -33.64 20.31 -7.36
C GLN A 76 -32.25 19.99 -7.92
N TYR A 77 -31.23 19.95 -7.07
CA TYR A 77 -29.87 19.59 -7.47
C TYR A 77 -29.78 18.13 -7.91
N ASP A 78 -30.48 17.21 -7.25
CA ASP A 78 -30.55 15.81 -7.67
C ASP A 78 -31.13 15.69 -9.09
N ARG A 79 -32.20 16.44 -9.40
CA ARG A 79 -32.77 16.52 -10.75
C ARG A 79 -31.78 17.12 -11.76
N TYR A 80 -31.09 18.20 -11.39
CA TYR A 80 -30.07 18.83 -12.22
C TYR A 80 -28.92 17.88 -12.55
N ARG A 81 -28.44 17.11 -11.55
CA ARG A 81 -27.40 16.10 -11.74
C ARG A 81 -27.81 15.01 -12.71
N VAL A 82 -29.04 14.51 -12.60
CA VAL A 82 -29.57 13.49 -13.52
C VAL A 82 -29.64 14.05 -14.95
N ALA A 83 -30.13 15.27 -15.12
CA ALA A 83 -30.21 15.91 -16.44
C ALA A 83 -28.80 16.12 -17.07
N GLN A 84 -27.84 16.59 -16.28
CA GLN A 84 -26.45 16.74 -16.72
C GLN A 84 -25.81 15.40 -17.11
N ALA A 85 -26.08 14.33 -16.34
CA ALA A 85 -25.61 12.99 -16.67
C ALA A 85 -26.18 12.51 -18.02
N ALA A 86 -27.48 12.75 -18.26
CA ALA A 86 -28.11 12.42 -19.52
C ALA A 86 -27.50 13.18 -20.71
N ASN A 87 -27.25 14.49 -20.55
CA ASN A 87 -26.61 15.31 -21.57
C ASN A 87 -25.19 14.82 -21.88
N ARG A 88 -24.38 14.50 -20.87
CA ARG A 88 -23.01 13.95 -21.07
C ARG A 88 -23.02 12.63 -21.82
N VAL A 89 -23.96 11.74 -21.51
CA VAL A 89 -24.11 10.46 -22.24
C VAL A 89 -24.50 10.72 -23.69
N PHE A 90 -25.42 11.65 -23.94
CA PHE A 90 -25.81 12.04 -25.29
C PHE A 90 -24.64 12.65 -26.07
N GLU A 91 -23.89 13.57 -25.47
CA GLU A 91 -22.67 14.16 -26.05
C GLU A 91 -21.63 13.09 -26.38
N TYR A 92 -21.35 12.16 -25.45
CA TYR A 92 -20.41 11.06 -25.69
C TYR A 92 -20.87 10.14 -26.83
N ARG A 93 -22.16 9.84 -26.90
CA ARG A 93 -22.71 9.03 -28.01
C ARG A 93 -22.64 9.77 -29.33
N THR A 94 -22.88 11.08 -29.32
CA THR A 94 -22.82 11.93 -30.52
C THR A 94 -21.38 12.08 -30.99
N SER A 95 -20.43 12.33 -30.11
CA SER A 95 -19.00 12.39 -30.44
C SER A 95 -18.47 11.04 -30.94
N LYS A 96 -18.94 9.92 -30.36
CA LYS A 96 -18.62 8.57 -30.85
C LYS A 96 -19.27 8.24 -32.21
N ALA A 97 -20.45 8.78 -32.48
CA ALA A 97 -21.17 8.54 -33.74
C ALA A 97 -20.66 9.42 -34.89
N GLN A 98 -20.10 10.60 -34.59
CA GLN A 98 -19.32 11.35 -35.56
C GLN A 98 -18.09 10.51 -35.93
N PRO A 99 -17.78 10.30 -37.22
CA PRO A 99 -16.56 9.62 -37.62
C PRO A 99 -15.38 10.51 -37.23
N LEU A 100 -14.85 10.34 -36.02
CA LEU A 100 -13.53 10.86 -35.67
C LEU A 100 -12.53 10.34 -36.71
N ASP A 101 -11.61 11.21 -37.12
CA ASP A 101 -10.53 10.87 -38.05
C ASP A 101 -9.98 9.48 -37.72
N LYS A 102 -10.07 8.56 -38.68
CA LYS A 102 -9.67 7.15 -38.53
C LYS A 102 -8.27 7.02 -37.91
N THR A 103 -7.41 8.00 -38.16
CA THR A 103 -6.08 8.16 -37.59
C THR A 103 -6.05 8.17 -36.06
N SER A 104 -6.98 8.85 -35.39
CA SER A 104 -7.01 8.97 -33.92
C SER A 104 -7.42 7.66 -33.22
N LEU A 105 -8.41 6.94 -33.77
CA LEU A 105 -8.83 5.63 -33.27
C LEU A 105 -7.73 4.58 -33.44
N VAL A 106 -7.07 4.57 -34.60
CA VAL A 106 -5.93 3.68 -34.87
C VAL A 106 -4.75 3.96 -33.93
N GLN A 107 -4.52 5.22 -33.54
CA GLN A 107 -3.48 5.57 -32.58
C GLN A 107 -3.78 5.05 -31.17
N HIS A 108 -5.01 5.17 -30.67
CA HIS A 108 -5.38 4.67 -29.34
C HIS A 108 -5.33 3.13 -29.27
N ASP A 109 -5.77 2.43 -30.32
CA ASP A 109 -5.66 0.97 -30.37
C ASP A 109 -4.19 0.52 -30.47
N ALA A 110 -3.36 1.26 -31.21
CA ALA A 110 -1.93 0.99 -31.30
C ALA A 110 -1.17 1.22 -29.98
N THR A 111 -1.54 2.23 -29.18
CA THR A 111 -0.93 2.45 -27.87
C THR A 111 -1.30 1.35 -26.88
N LEU A 112 -2.57 0.94 -26.82
CA LEU A 112 -3.00 -0.20 -26.01
C LEU A 112 -2.29 -1.49 -26.44
N ALA A 113 -2.23 -1.77 -27.75
CA ALA A 113 -1.54 -2.96 -28.26
C ALA A 113 -0.04 -2.97 -27.93
N ARG A 114 0.63 -1.82 -27.94
CA ARG A 114 2.02 -1.68 -27.49
C ARG A 114 2.14 -1.94 -25.99
N GLN A 115 1.25 -1.38 -25.18
CA GLN A 115 1.23 -1.61 -23.72
C GLN A 115 1.08 -3.11 -23.40
N TYR A 116 0.11 -3.81 -24.02
CA TYR A 116 -0.08 -5.25 -23.82
C TYR A 116 1.13 -6.09 -24.26
N LYS A 117 1.83 -5.69 -25.34
CA LYS A 117 3.06 -6.38 -25.76
C LYS A 117 4.20 -6.17 -24.76
N THR A 118 4.35 -4.95 -24.23
CA THR A 118 5.38 -4.63 -23.24
C THR A 118 5.13 -5.35 -21.92
N THR A 119 3.89 -5.41 -21.42
CA THR A 119 3.56 -6.16 -20.19
C THR A 119 3.86 -7.64 -20.35
N ASN A 120 3.48 -8.26 -21.47
CA ASN A 120 3.74 -9.68 -21.71
C ASN A 120 5.24 -9.98 -21.83
N ALA A 121 6.03 -9.05 -22.39
CA ALA A 121 7.47 -9.19 -22.45
C ALA A 121 8.13 -9.10 -21.06
N ILE A 122 7.63 -8.19 -20.20
CA ILE A 122 8.07 -8.07 -18.81
C ILE A 122 7.71 -9.33 -18.02
N GLU A 123 6.47 -9.82 -18.14
CA GLU A 123 6.03 -11.05 -17.48
C GLU A 123 6.90 -12.25 -17.87
N ARG A 124 7.24 -12.38 -19.15
CA ARG A 124 8.14 -13.44 -19.62
C ARG A 124 9.55 -13.30 -19.05
N LEU A 125 10.10 -12.09 -19.03
CA LEU A 125 11.43 -11.84 -18.45
C LEU A 125 11.44 -12.15 -16.95
N VAL A 126 10.40 -11.73 -16.22
CA VAL A 126 10.25 -12.03 -14.79
C VAL A 126 10.14 -13.53 -14.55
N GLU A 127 9.38 -14.26 -15.36
CA GLU A 127 9.29 -15.73 -15.25
C GLU A 127 10.65 -16.40 -15.52
N ASP A 128 11.35 -15.99 -16.58
CA ASP A 128 12.68 -16.51 -16.89
C ASP A 128 13.66 -16.25 -15.72
N LEU A 129 13.59 -15.08 -15.08
CA LEU A 129 14.39 -14.73 -13.91
C LEU A 129 14.02 -15.59 -12.67
N ILE A 130 12.73 -15.82 -12.42
CA ILE A 130 12.27 -16.66 -11.32
C ILE A 130 12.76 -18.10 -11.52
N GLN A 131 12.61 -18.65 -12.73
CA GLN A 131 13.08 -20.00 -13.07
C GLN A 131 14.60 -20.12 -12.93
N GLU A 132 15.35 -19.09 -13.34
CA GLU A 132 16.80 -19.04 -13.16
C GLU A 132 17.18 -19.02 -11.67
N SER A 133 16.52 -18.21 -10.85
CA SER A 133 16.74 -18.17 -9.40
C SER A 133 16.35 -19.48 -8.70
N ILE A 134 15.30 -20.16 -9.16
CA ILE A 134 14.93 -21.51 -8.69
C ILE A 134 16.01 -22.53 -9.06
N ALA A 135 16.47 -22.53 -10.32
CA ALA A 135 17.52 -23.45 -10.78
C ALA A 135 18.85 -23.23 -10.06
N LYS A 136 19.15 -21.99 -9.66
CA LYS A 136 20.30 -21.63 -8.82
C LYS A 136 20.13 -22.00 -7.34
N GLY A 137 18.92 -22.37 -6.90
CA GLY A 137 18.62 -22.65 -5.49
C GLY A 137 18.61 -21.39 -4.62
N GLU A 138 18.39 -20.19 -5.19
CA GLU A 138 18.36 -18.94 -4.42
C GLU A 138 17.19 -18.88 -3.41
N PHE A 139 16.19 -19.73 -3.60
CA PHE A 139 15.05 -19.90 -2.68
C PHE A 139 15.28 -20.96 -1.60
N ASP A 140 16.38 -21.72 -1.67
CA ASP A 140 16.73 -22.70 -0.64
C ASP A 140 17.35 -21.98 0.58
N ASN A 141 16.94 -22.38 1.79
CA ASN A 141 17.47 -21.85 3.05
C ASN A 141 17.30 -20.31 3.24
N LEU A 142 16.18 -19.76 2.75
CA LEU A 142 15.83 -18.37 2.99
C LEU A 142 15.76 -18.04 4.50
N PRO A 143 16.10 -16.81 4.90
CA PRO A 143 16.04 -16.40 6.30
C PRO A 143 14.61 -16.48 6.83
N GLY A 144 14.35 -17.45 7.70
CA GLY A 144 13.01 -17.69 8.25
C GLY A 144 12.28 -18.90 7.65
N PHE A 145 12.89 -19.60 6.69
CA PHE A 145 12.34 -20.85 6.16
C PHE A 145 12.14 -21.88 7.28
N GLY A 146 10.93 -22.45 7.36
CA GLY A 146 10.54 -23.42 8.40
C GLY A 146 10.41 -22.85 9.82
N LYS A 147 10.64 -21.56 10.04
CA LYS A 147 10.42 -20.91 11.34
C LYS A 147 8.98 -20.39 11.43
N PRO A 148 8.34 -20.42 12.61
CA PRO A 148 7.04 -19.80 12.77
C PRO A 148 7.16 -18.31 12.41
N LEU A 149 6.12 -17.79 11.72
CA LEU A 149 6.03 -16.37 11.44
C LEU A 149 6.22 -15.61 12.75
N LYS A 150 7.07 -14.58 12.73
CA LYS A 150 7.15 -13.66 13.86
C LYS A 150 5.75 -13.13 14.06
N SER A 151 5.18 -13.32 15.25
CA SER A 151 3.85 -12.82 15.57
C SER A 151 3.82 -11.35 15.23
N VAL A 152 3.09 -10.98 14.18
CA VAL A 152 2.81 -9.59 13.86
C VAL A 152 1.87 -9.15 14.97
N THR A 153 2.44 -8.64 16.07
CA THR A 153 1.71 -8.18 17.26
C THR A 153 0.84 -6.94 16.94
N GLU A 154 0.95 -6.40 15.72
CA GLU A 154 0.17 -5.28 15.24
C GLU A 154 -1.13 -5.79 14.62
N ASN A 155 -2.13 -6.02 15.49
CA ASN A 155 -3.51 -6.10 15.06
C ASN A 155 -3.89 -4.74 14.42
N PRO A 156 -4.20 -4.68 13.11
CA PRO A 156 -4.49 -3.42 12.42
C PRO A 156 -5.74 -2.70 12.95
N PHE A 157 -6.58 -3.41 13.70
CA PHE A 157 -7.81 -2.87 14.30
C PHE A 157 -7.60 -2.31 15.72
N VAL A 158 -6.38 -2.36 16.25
CA VAL A 158 -6.03 -1.83 17.57
C VAL A 158 -5.19 -0.57 17.40
N ASP A 159 -5.52 0.49 18.12
CA ASP A 159 -4.75 1.72 18.07
C ASP A 159 -3.39 1.55 18.79
N SER A 160 -2.44 2.39 18.42
CA SER A 160 -1.06 2.30 18.95
C SER A 160 -0.97 2.42 20.47
N MET A 161 -1.90 3.12 21.12
CA MET A 161 -1.92 3.30 22.57
C MET A 161 -2.36 2.01 23.27
N THR A 162 -3.47 1.41 22.85
CA THR A 162 -3.93 0.13 23.42
C THR A 162 -2.91 -0.98 23.17
N GLN A 163 -2.24 -0.98 22.02
CA GLN A 163 -1.22 -1.98 21.74
C GLN A 163 -0.03 -1.87 22.72
N ARG A 164 0.47 -0.65 22.97
CA ARG A 164 1.55 -0.42 23.94
C ARG A 164 1.13 -0.79 25.35
N LEU A 165 -0.10 -0.44 25.76
CA LEU A 165 -0.63 -0.84 27.05
C LEU A 165 -0.65 -2.36 27.19
N ASN A 166 -1.18 -3.08 26.20
CA ASN A 166 -1.21 -4.54 26.19
C ASN A 166 0.20 -5.14 26.25
N GLN A 167 1.17 -4.58 25.52
CA GLN A 167 2.58 -5.00 25.59
C GLN A 167 3.16 -4.83 27.00
N VAL A 168 2.92 -3.69 27.65
CA VAL A 168 3.38 -3.45 29.02
C VAL A 168 2.72 -4.43 30.00
N LEU A 169 1.42 -4.68 29.87
CA LEU A 169 0.70 -5.64 30.72
C LEU A 169 1.28 -7.05 30.57
N ILE A 170 1.48 -7.51 29.32
CA ILE A 170 2.09 -8.82 29.04
C ILE A 170 3.51 -8.91 29.59
N ASN A 171 4.32 -7.86 29.41
CA ASN A 171 5.71 -7.83 29.90
C ASN A 171 5.79 -7.87 31.43
N ASN A 172 4.78 -7.33 32.13
CA ASN A 172 4.68 -7.39 33.58
C ASN A 172 4.03 -8.69 34.08
N GLY A 173 3.71 -9.64 33.19
CA GLY A 173 3.06 -10.90 33.56
C GLY A 173 1.61 -10.73 33.99
N PHE A 174 0.94 -9.66 33.59
CA PHE A 174 -0.48 -9.46 33.88
C PHE A 174 -1.32 -10.46 33.10
N VAL A 175 -2.19 -11.17 33.82
CA VAL A 175 -3.10 -12.17 33.26
C VAL A 175 -4.55 -11.68 33.44
N PRO A 176 -5.34 -11.57 32.35
CA PRO A 176 -6.75 -11.20 32.46
C PRO A 176 -7.55 -12.19 33.32
N GLU A 177 -8.57 -11.68 34.00
CA GLU A 177 -9.44 -12.46 34.89
C GLU A 177 -10.03 -13.71 34.22
N TRP A 178 -10.52 -13.57 32.99
CA TRP A 178 -11.11 -14.69 32.25
C TRP A 178 -10.11 -15.82 31.99
N VAL A 179 -8.82 -15.52 31.76
CA VAL A 179 -7.76 -16.54 31.61
C VAL A 179 -7.55 -17.27 32.94
N SER A 180 -7.51 -16.51 34.04
CA SER A 180 -7.36 -17.10 35.38
C SER A 180 -8.54 -18.01 35.72
N LEU A 181 -9.76 -17.55 35.44
CA LEU A 181 -10.98 -18.30 35.66
C LEU A 181 -11.04 -19.56 34.79
N GLU A 182 -10.66 -19.47 33.52
CA GLU A 182 -10.60 -20.61 32.61
C GLU A 182 -9.61 -21.68 33.09
N LYS A 183 -8.44 -21.23 33.59
CA LYS A 183 -7.46 -22.14 34.19
C LYS A 183 -8.04 -22.87 35.40
N GLU A 184 -8.70 -22.17 36.30
CA GLU A 184 -9.31 -22.74 37.50
C GLU A 184 -10.41 -23.76 37.15
N ILE A 185 -11.27 -23.44 36.18
CA ILE A 185 -12.29 -24.37 35.66
C ILE A 185 -11.65 -25.64 35.10
N ASN A 186 -10.58 -25.50 34.32
CA ASN A 186 -9.88 -26.65 33.74
C ASN A 186 -9.21 -27.52 34.82
N GLU A 187 -8.61 -26.91 35.83
CA GLU A 187 -8.03 -27.63 36.97
C GLU A 187 -9.11 -28.40 37.75
N ALA A 188 -10.26 -27.78 38.04
CA ALA A 188 -11.39 -28.44 38.69
C ALA A 188 -11.91 -29.62 37.85
N LYS A 189 -12.05 -29.44 36.53
CA LYS A 189 -12.46 -30.51 35.61
C LYS A 189 -11.48 -31.68 35.63
N GLN A 190 -10.17 -31.40 35.63
CA GLN A 190 -9.15 -32.44 35.70
C GLN A 190 -9.19 -33.20 37.03
N GLN A 191 -9.43 -32.52 38.16
CA GLN A 191 -9.57 -33.18 39.46
C GLN A 191 -10.76 -34.14 39.47
N VAL A 192 -11.91 -33.72 38.95
CA VAL A 192 -13.12 -34.57 38.83
C VAL A 192 -12.83 -35.80 37.96
N LEU A 193 -12.20 -35.60 36.79
CA LEU A 193 -11.86 -36.70 35.89
C LEU A 193 -10.89 -37.71 36.53
N LYS A 194 -9.89 -37.24 37.28
CA LYS A 194 -8.97 -38.12 38.03
C LYS A 194 -9.71 -38.92 39.11
N GLY A 195 -10.57 -38.29 39.89
CA GLY A 195 -11.38 -38.99 40.88
C GLY A 195 -12.26 -40.08 40.26
N LEU A 196 -12.91 -39.79 39.13
CA LEU A 196 -13.70 -40.77 38.39
C LEU A 196 -12.85 -41.93 37.83
N SER A 197 -11.62 -41.67 37.35
CA SER A 197 -10.73 -42.73 36.89
C SER A 197 -10.27 -43.63 38.04
N ASP A 198 -9.98 -43.06 39.20
CA ASP A 198 -9.54 -43.81 40.38
C ASP A 198 -10.66 -44.70 40.91
N GLU A 199 -11.90 -44.20 41.00
CA GLU A 199 -13.06 -45.01 41.36
C GLU A 199 -13.35 -46.11 40.33
N ARG A 200 -13.21 -45.80 39.04
CA ARG A 200 -13.36 -46.81 37.98
C ARG A 200 -12.29 -47.89 38.04
N ALA A 201 -11.07 -47.58 38.47
CA ALA A 201 -9.99 -48.54 38.61
C ALA A 201 -10.13 -49.46 39.84
N LYS A 202 -10.99 -49.11 40.80
CA LYS A 202 -11.30 -49.92 41.99
C LYS A 202 -12.41 -50.95 41.76
N LEU A 203 -13.20 -50.78 40.69
CA LEU A 203 -14.24 -51.72 40.23
C LEU A 203 -13.62 -52.87 39.42
#